data_AF-A0A1E5QQ73-F1
#
_entry.id   AF-A0A1E5QQ73-F1
#
_cell.length_a   1.000
_cell.length_b   1.000
_cell.length_c   1.000
_cell.angle_alpha   90.00
_cell.angle_beta   90.00
_cell.angle_gamma   90.00
#
_symmetry.space_group_name_H-M   'P 1'
#
loop_
_entity.id
_entity.type
_entity.pdbx_description
1 polymer ?
#
loop_
_entity_poly.entity_id
_entity_poly.type
_entity_poly.pdbx_seq_one_letter_code
_entity_poly.pdbx_strand_id
1 'polypeptide(L)'
;MTQSVSRSYVTQLQECIALAREVSKQPQANQAFAALRDKVAQENPDHARLLELLWGEFIAASRSSQFWRQISDVEKELSERMAENHVQLRQNYLRLMQEQ
;
A
#
# COMPACT_ATOMS: atom_id res chain seq x y z
N MET A 1 10.90 -36.00 3.14
CA MET A 1 9.56 -35.54 3.56
C MET A 1 9.45 -34.02 3.75
N THR A 2 10.50 -33.22 3.49
CA THR A 2 10.54 -31.76 3.70
C THR A 2 9.92 -30.91 2.58
N GLN A 3 9.75 -31.45 1.36
CA GLN A 3 9.26 -30.66 0.22
C GLN A 3 7.76 -30.29 0.31
N SER A 4 6.95 -31.08 1.02
CA SER A 4 5.50 -30.83 1.13
C SER A 4 5.17 -29.65 2.04
N VAL A 5 5.95 -29.47 3.13
CA VAL A 5 5.74 -28.42 4.13
C VAL A 5 6.19 -27.07 3.60
N SER A 6 7.33 -27.02 2.89
CA SER A 6 7.84 -25.80 2.25
C SER A 6 6.86 -25.20 1.22
N ARG A 7 6.15 -26.05 0.46
CA ARG A 7 5.12 -25.60 -0.49
C ARG A 7 3.93 -24.91 0.20
N SER A 8 3.64 -25.28 1.45
CA SER A 8 2.56 -24.68 2.26
C SER A 8 2.93 -23.31 2.82
N TYR A 9 4.20 -23.10 3.24
CA TYR A 9 4.64 -21.82 3.79
C TYR A 9 4.74 -20.72 2.74
N VAL A 10 5.15 -21.06 1.51
CA VAL A 10 5.16 -20.10 0.40
C VAL A 10 3.73 -19.61 0.10
N THR A 11 2.74 -20.51 0.07
CA THR A 11 1.34 -20.13 -0.15
C THR A 11 0.78 -19.28 0.99
N GLN A 12 1.04 -19.65 2.25
CA GLN A 12 0.64 -18.85 3.41
C GLN A 12 1.28 -17.45 3.41
N LEU A 13 2.55 -17.34 3.01
CA LEU A 13 3.22 -16.05 2.88
C LEU A 13 2.61 -15.21 1.74
N GLN A 14 2.26 -15.83 0.60
CA GLN A 14 1.57 -15.15 -0.50
C GLN A 14 0.21 -14.58 -0.07
N GLU A 15 -0.55 -15.32 0.74
CA GLU A 15 -1.80 -14.84 1.32
C GLU A 15 -1.57 -13.66 2.27
N CYS A 16 -0.54 -13.73 3.13
CA CYS A 16 -0.15 -12.61 3.98
C CYS A 16 0.19 -11.37 3.14
N ILE A 17 0.99 -11.52 2.09
CA ILE A 17 1.36 -10.43 1.17
C ILE A 17 0.11 -9.85 0.47
N ALA A 18 -0.82 -10.71 0.03
CA ALA A 18 -2.06 -10.26 -0.60
C ALA A 18 -2.92 -9.43 0.37
N LEU A 19 -3.04 -9.87 1.63
CA LEU A 19 -3.75 -9.13 2.67
C LEU A 19 -3.07 -7.82 3.03
N ALA A 20 -1.73 -7.78 3.07
CA ALA A 20 -0.96 -6.58 3.41
C ALA A 20 -0.98 -5.50 2.32
N ARG A 21 -1.29 -5.86 1.07
CA ARG A 21 -1.54 -4.89 -0.01
C ARG A 21 -2.82 -4.09 0.21
N GLU A 22 -3.78 -4.64 0.96
CA GLU A 22 -4.99 -3.95 1.36
C GLU A 22 -4.76 -3.20 2.68
N VAL A 23 -4.80 -1.85 2.66
CA VAL A 23 -4.57 -1.00 3.85
C VAL A 23 -5.49 -1.35 5.00
N SER A 24 -6.76 -1.58 4.70
CA SER A 24 -7.79 -1.93 5.67
C SER A 24 -7.55 -3.27 6.36
N LYS A 25 -6.77 -4.17 5.74
CA LYS A 25 -6.48 -5.51 6.26
C LYS A 25 -5.06 -5.67 6.79
N GLN A 26 -4.27 -4.59 6.91
CA GLN A 26 -2.93 -4.65 7.51
C GLN A 26 -2.89 -5.33 8.89
N PRO A 27 -3.84 -5.09 9.83
CA PRO A 27 -3.85 -5.78 11.11
C PRO A 27 -4.03 -7.30 10.97
N GLN A 28 -4.90 -7.73 10.04
CA GLN A 28 -5.14 -9.14 9.74
C GLN A 28 -3.92 -9.78 9.07
N ALA A 29 -3.27 -9.06 8.15
CA ALA A 29 -2.05 -9.53 7.50
C ALA A 29 -0.91 -9.74 8.50
N ASN A 30 -0.74 -8.82 9.46
CA ASN A 30 0.26 -8.95 10.52
C ASN A 30 -0.03 -10.12 11.47
N GLN A 31 -1.31 -10.38 11.78
CA GLN A 31 -1.71 -11.55 12.58
C GLN A 31 -1.45 -12.87 11.85
N ALA A 32 -1.82 -12.94 10.57
CA ALA A 32 -1.56 -14.12 9.74
C ALA A 32 -0.05 -14.37 9.58
N PHE A 33 0.72 -13.31 9.38
CA PHE A 33 2.18 -13.39 9.30
C PHE A 33 2.82 -13.83 10.63
N ALA A 34 2.35 -13.31 11.77
CA ALA A 34 2.84 -13.73 13.08
C ALA A 34 2.61 -15.23 13.32
N ALA A 35 1.43 -15.74 12.95
CA ALA A 35 1.14 -17.16 13.04
C ALA A 35 2.04 -18.01 12.12
N LEU A 36 2.39 -17.52 10.93
CA LEU A 36 3.35 -18.18 10.04
C LEU A 36 4.77 -18.16 10.61
N ARG A 37 5.23 -16.99 11.10
CA ARG A 37 6.53 -16.83 11.75
C ARG A 37 6.68 -17.77 12.93
N ASP A 38 5.66 -17.88 13.77
CA ASP A 38 5.70 -18.73 14.97
C ASP A 38 5.79 -20.23 14.61
N LYS A 39 5.12 -20.66 13.53
CA LYS A 39 5.29 -22.03 12.99
C LYS A 39 6.71 -22.26 12.48
N VAL A 40 7.26 -21.31 11.71
CA VAL A 40 8.63 -21.40 11.21
C VAL A 40 9.64 -21.37 12.35
N ALA A 41 9.39 -20.60 13.41
CA ALA A 41 10.27 -20.51 14.58
C ALA A 41 10.36 -21.81 15.37
N GLN A 42 9.29 -22.62 15.37
CA GLN A 42 9.31 -23.96 15.97
C GLN A 42 10.21 -24.94 15.21
N GLU A 43 10.40 -24.75 13.91
CA GLU A 43 11.28 -25.58 13.08
C GLU A 43 12.71 -25.04 13.00
N ASN A 44 12.86 -23.73 12.77
CA ASN A 44 14.14 -23.06 12.66
C ASN A 44 14.02 -21.57 13.06
N PRO A 45 14.55 -21.18 14.24
CA PRO A 45 14.50 -19.80 14.73
C PRO A 45 15.19 -18.78 13.82
N ASP A 46 16.28 -19.15 13.15
CA ASP A 46 17.03 -18.25 12.28
C ASP A 46 16.26 -17.92 11.00
N HIS A 47 15.54 -18.90 10.45
CA HIS A 47 14.65 -18.69 9.31
C HIS A 47 13.47 -17.78 9.68
N ALA A 48 12.90 -17.95 10.88
CA ALA A 48 11.82 -17.08 11.35
C ALA A 48 12.29 -15.62 11.50
N ARG A 49 13.52 -15.42 11.99
CA ARG A 49 14.12 -14.09 12.13
C ARG A 49 14.41 -13.44 10.78
N LEU A 50 14.90 -14.21 9.80
CA LEU A 50 15.05 -13.73 8.43
C LEU A 50 13.69 -13.34 7.82
N LEU A 51 12.67 -14.17 8.03
CA LEU A 51 11.32 -13.92 7.53
C LEU A 51 10.74 -12.62 8.12
N GLU A 52 10.94 -12.38 9.41
CA GLU A 52 10.49 -11.18 10.12
C GLU A 52 11.17 -9.91 9.59
N LEU A 53 12.48 -9.96 9.31
CA LEU A 53 13.20 -8.86 8.66
C LEU A 53 12.63 -8.53 7.28
N LEU A 54 12.44 -9.55 6.45
CA LEU A 54 11.90 -9.37 5.09
C LEU A 54 10.48 -8.81 5.09
N TRP A 55 9.65 -9.23 6.06
CA TRP A 55 8.29 -8.70 6.22
C TRP A 55 8.29 -7.23 6.63
N GLY A 56 9.16 -6.83 7.56
CA GLY A 56 9.31 -5.43 7.96
C GLY A 56 9.62 -4.52 6.77
N GLU A 57 10.61 -4.89 5.96
CA GLU A 57 10.99 -4.14 4.75
C GLU A 57 9.85 -4.09 3.72
N PHE A 58 9.12 -5.20 3.53
CA PHE A 58 7.97 -5.23 2.63
C PHE A 58 6.86 -4.25 3.07
N ILE A 59 6.52 -4.22 4.36
CA ILE A 59 5.50 -3.31 4.89
C ILE A 59 5.95 -1.85 4.75
N ALA A 60 7.22 -1.56 5.02
CA ALA A 60 7.79 -0.22 4.86
C ALA A 60 7.71 0.25 3.40
N ALA A 61 8.13 -0.59 2.45
CA ALA A 61 8.04 -0.32 1.02
C ALA A 61 6.58 -0.15 0.54
N SER A 62 5.67 -1.00 1.01
CA SER A 62 4.25 -0.94 0.66
C SER A 62 3.62 0.38 1.10
N ARG A 63 3.93 0.86 2.31
CA ARG A 63 3.44 2.15 2.83
C ARG A 63 3.97 3.33 2.01
N SER A 64 5.25 3.30 1.64
CA SER A 64 5.83 4.32 0.77
C SER A 64 5.11 4.39 -0.59
N SER A 65 4.83 3.24 -1.20
CA SER A 65 4.13 3.20 -2.49
C SER A 65 2.70 3.77 -2.41
N GLN A 66 1.97 3.51 -1.33
CA GLN A 66 0.64 4.06 -1.12
C GLN A 66 0.67 5.55 -0.80
N PHE A 67 1.65 6.00 -0.03
CA PHE A 67 1.85 7.41 0.27
C PHE A 67 2.09 8.22 -1.00
N TRP A 68 2.98 7.74 -1.88
CA TRP A 68 3.22 8.38 -3.18
C TRP A 68 1.98 8.42 -4.07
N ARG A 69 1.16 7.36 -4.03
CA ARG A 69 -0.10 7.32 -4.77
C ARG A 69 -1.09 8.37 -4.26
N GLN A 70 -1.24 8.50 -2.95
CA GLN A 70 -2.10 9.51 -2.34
C GLN A 70 -1.66 10.93 -2.69
N ILE A 71 -0.35 11.21 -2.66
CA ILE A 71 0.18 12.52 -3.07
C ILE A 71 -0.15 12.80 -4.53
N SER A 72 0.06 11.84 -5.41
CA SER A 72 -0.23 12.00 -6.84
C SER A 72 -1.72 12.24 -7.10
N ASP A 73 -2.61 11.54 -6.38
CA ASP A 73 -4.05 11.73 -6.50
C ASP A 73 -4.47 13.14 -6.03
N VAL A 74 -3.90 13.63 -4.92
CA VAL A 74 -4.14 15.00 -4.41
C VAL A 74 -3.60 16.06 -5.36
N GLU A 75 -2.41 15.86 -5.93
CA GLU A 75 -1.81 16.78 -6.91
C GLU A 75 -2.69 16.90 -8.16
N LYS A 76 -3.24 15.77 -8.61
CA LYS A 76 -4.16 15.75 -9.75
C LYS A 76 -5.44 16.53 -9.45
N GLU A 77 -6.06 16.29 -8.30
CA GLU A 77 -7.28 17.00 -7.90
C GLU A 77 -7.02 18.52 -7.77
N LEU A 78 -5.89 18.92 -7.20
CA LEU A 78 -5.52 20.33 -7.08
C LEU A 78 -5.35 20.99 -8.45
N SER A 79 -4.71 20.28 -9.39
CA SER A 79 -4.49 20.76 -10.75
C SER A 79 -5.81 20.93 -11.52
N GLU A 80 -6.74 19.98 -11.37
CA GLU A 80 -8.08 20.06 -11.95
C GLU A 80 -8.85 21.26 -11.41
N ARG A 81 -8.84 21.47 -10.09
CA ARG A 81 -9.50 22.63 -9.46
C ARG A 81 -8.89 23.97 -9.90
N MET A 82 -7.57 24.04 -10.04
CA MET A 82 -6.91 25.25 -10.54
C MET A 82 -7.30 25.56 -12.00
N ALA A 83 -7.36 24.52 -12.85
CA ALA A 83 -7.77 24.67 -14.24
C ALA A 83 -9.22 25.17 -14.34
N GLU A 84 -10.14 24.58 -13.57
CA GLU A 84 -11.53 25.03 -13.51
C GLU A 84 -11.66 26.48 -13.04
N ASN A 85 -10.95 26.85 -11.97
CA ASN A 85 -10.98 28.21 -11.44
C ASN A 85 -10.44 29.22 -12.46
N HIS A 86 -9.35 28.89 -13.17
CA HIS A 86 -8.84 29.74 -14.25
C HIS A 86 -9.83 29.93 -15.39
N VAL A 87 -10.56 28.89 -15.78
CA VAL A 87 -11.61 28.99 -16.81
C VAL A 87 -12.74 29.90 -16.33
N GLN A 88 -13.22 29.71 -15.09
CA GLN A 88 -14.28 30.53 -14.50
C GLN A 88 -13.86 32.00 -14.37
N LEU A 89 -12.62 32.27 -13.95
CA LEU A 89 -12.10 33.63 -13.84
C LEU A 89 -12.07 34.32 -15.21
N ARG A 90 -11.64 33.60 -16.25
CA ARG A 90 -11.59 34.10 -17.63
C ARG A 90 -12.99 34.40 -18.17
N GLN A 91 -13.96 33.52 -17.90
CA GLN A 91 -15.36 33.73 -18.27
C GLN A 91 -15.98 34.93 -17.54
N ASN A 92 -15.72 35.07 -16.24
CA ASN A 92 -16.19 36.23 -15.47
C ASN A 92 -15.58 37.53 -15.97
N TYR A 93 -14.28 37.54 -16.28
CA TYR A 93 -13.61 38.71 -16.84
C TYR A 93 -14.20 39.11 -18.20
N LEU A 94 -14.45 38.13 -19.09
CA LEU A 94 -15.11 38.39 -20.38
C LEU A 94 -16.53 38.94 -20.21
N ARG A 95 -17.31 38.42 -19.25
CA ARG A 95 -18.65 38.94 -18.95
C ARG A 95 -18.59 40.39 -18.46
N LEU A 96 -17.72 40.69 -17.50
CA LEU A 96 -17.51 42.05 -16.98
C LEU A 96 -17.14 43.05 -18.07
N MET A 97 -16.30 42.65 -19.04
CA MET A 97 -15.92 43.49 -20.18
C MET A 97 -17.06 43.70 -21.20
N GLN A 98 -18.06 42.81 -21.24
CA GLN A 98 -19.23 42.95 -22.12
C GLN A 98 -20.36 43.77 -21.47
N GLU A 99 -20.37 43.86 -20.15
CA GLU A 99 -21.34 44.65 -19.38
C GLU A 99 -20.92 46.13 -19.23
N GLN A 100 -19.69 46.49 -19.60
CA GLN A 100 -19.16 47.86 -19.71
C GLN A 100 -19.31 48.42 -21.13
#